data_AF-A0A5K0ZNN1-F1
#
_entry.id   AF-A0A5K0ZNN1-F1
#
_cell.length_a   1.000
_cell.length_b   1.000
_cell.length_c   1.000
_cell.angle_alpha   90.00
_cell.angle_beta   90.00
_cell.angle_gamma   90.00
#
_symmetry.space_group_name_H-M   'P 1'
#
loop_
_entity.id
_entity.type
_entity.pdbx_description
1 polymer ?
#
loop_
_entity_poly.entity_id
_entity_poly.type
_entity_poly.pdbx_seq_one_letter_code
_entity_poly.pdbx_strand_id
1 'polypeptide(L)'
;VFPAKSSEASDTALKADLVVLNTAVAGKWLDADLKDDVPHVLPKLLWWIHEMRGHYFKLEYVKHLPLVAGAMIDSYTTAEYWKNRTHDRLG
;
A
#
# COMPACT_ATOMS: atom_id res chain seq x y z
N VAL A 1 19.78 -5.60 -0.26
CA VAL A 1 18.50 -5.09 0.28
C VAL A 1 18.76 -3.70 0.83
N PHE A 2 18.08 -2.67 0.32
CA PHE A 2 18.24 -1.29 0.79
C PHE A 2 17.30 -1.00 1.97
N PRO A 3 17.67 -0.14 2.92
CA PRO A 3 16.73 0.38 3.90
C PRO A 3 15.57 1.11 3.21
N ALA A 4 14.34 0.96 3.72
CA ALA A 4 13.18 1.66 3.14
C ALA A 4 13.36 3.18 3.12
N LYS A 5 14.00 3.74 4.17
CA LYS A 5 14.37 5.15 4.26
C LYS A 5 15.75 5.40 3.63
N SER A 6 15.85 5.22 2.33
CA SER A 6 17.07 5.55 1.57
C SER A 6 16.71 6.15 0.21
N SER A 7 17.55 7.08 -0.26
CA SER A 7 17.48 7.61 -1.63
C SER A 7 17.45 6.49 -2.67
N GLU A 8 18.22 5.43 -2.43
CA GLU A 8 18.38 4.29 -3.32
C GLU A 8 17.08 3.48 -3.44
N ALA A 9 16.34 3.32 -2.34
CA ALA A 9 15.04 2.65 -2.37
C ALA A 9 14.01 3.48 -3.16
N SER A 10 13.96 4.80 -2.94
CA SER A 10 13.07 5.71 -3.68
C SER A 10 13.40 5.75 -5.17
N ASP A 11 14.67 5.92 -5.52
CA ASP A 11 15.15 5.93 -6.90
C ASP A 11 14.87 4.61 -7.62
N THR A 12 15.04 3.48 -6.92
CA THR A 12 14.73 2.16 -7.47
C THR A 12 13.23 2.02 -7.71
N ALA A 13 12.40 2.45 -6.77
CA ALA A 13 10.94 2.41 -6.93
C ALA A 13 10.47 3.31 -8.09
N LEU A 14 11.08 4.48 -8.26
CA LEU A 14 10.81 5.40 -9.37
C LEU A 14 11.18 4.83 -10.74
N LYS A 15 12.22 4.00 -10.83
CA LYS A 15 12.67 3.35 -12.08
C LYS A 15 12.02 2.00 -12.34
N ALA A 16 11.44 1.35 -11.33
CA ALA A 16 10.83 0.05 -11.46
C ALA A 16 9.58 0.06 -12.37
N ASP A 17 9.33 -1.04 -13.06
CA ASP A 17 8.08 -1.28 -13.80
C ASP A 17 6.94 -1.72 -12.88
N LEU A 18 7.29 -2.30 -11.72
CA LEU A 18 6.34 -2.79 -10.71
C LEU A 18 6.93 -2.59 -9.31
N VAL A 19 6.12 -2.05 -8.40
CA VAL A 19 6.45 -1.93 -6.98
C VAL A 19 5.45 -2.75 -6.17
N VAL A 20 5.94 -3.66 -5.31
CA VAL A 20 5.08 -4.49 -4.47
C VAL A 20 5.12 -4.00 -3.03
N LEU A 21 3.96 -3.59 -2.50
CA LEU A 21 3.79 -3.35 -1.07
C LEU A 21 3.19 -4.59 -0.42
N ASN A 22 3.99 -5.35 0.34
CA ASN A 22 3.57 -6.62 0.98
C ASN A 22 2.77 -6.44 2.29
N THR A 23 2.41 -5.21 2.66
CA THR A 23 1.59 -4.96 3.84
C THR A 23 0.88 -3.62 3.69
N ALA A 24 -0.30 -3.49 4.28
CA ALA A 24 -0.99 -2.21 4.36
C ALA A 24 -0.18 -1.14 5.11
N VAL A 25 0.60 -1.54 6.13
CA VAL A 25 1.42 -0.57 6.89
C VAL A 25 2.50 0.06 6.01
N ALA A 26 2.93 -0.63 4.95
CA ALA A 26 3.89 -0.08 4.00
C ALA A 26 3.33 1.11 3.21
N GLY A 27 2.01 1.34 3.22
CA GLY A 27 1.42 2.57 2.68
C GLY A 27 1.99 3.85 3.31
N LYS A 28 2.47 3.80 4.56
CA LYS A 28 3.16 4.94 5.22
C LYS A 28 4.42 5.38 4.50
N TRP A 29 5.13 4.44 3.90
CA TRP A 29 6.40 4.71 3.23
C TRP A 29 6.19 5.61 2.02
N LEU A 30 5.04 5.49 1.33
CA LEU A 30 4.70 6.35 0.19
C LEU A 30 4.76 7.83 0.58
N ASP A 31 4.05 8.23 1.63
CA ASP A 31 4.02 9.64 2.04
C ASP A 31 5.30 10.11 2.72
N ALA A 32 5.95 9.23 3.50
CA ALA A 32 7.11 9.59 4.30
C ALA A 32 8.38 9.75 3.45
N ASP A 33 8.56 8.87 2.47
CA ASP A 33 9.83 8.72 1.74
C ASP A 33 9.73 9.12 0.26
N LEU A 34 8.59 8.90 -0.42
CA LEU A 34 8.41 9.36 -1.81
C LEU A 34 7.88 10.79 -1.91
N LYS A 35 7.07 11.26 -0.94
CA LYS A 35 6.55 12.64 -0.89
C LYS A 35 5.89 13.07 -2.22
N ASP A 36 6.52 13.99 -2.96
CA ASP A 36 6.01 14.53 -4.23
C ASP A 36 6.08 13.50 -5.37
N ASP A 37 6.84 12.42 -5.20
CA ASP A 37 7.00 11.35 -6.18
C ASP A 37 5.94 10.25 -6.09
N VAL A 38 5.05 10.31 -5.09
CA VAL A 38 3.96 9.33 -4.93
C VAL A 38 3.16 9.13 -6.22
N PRO A 39 2.71 10.18 -6.95
CA PRO A 39 1.94 10.00 -8.18
C PRO A 39 2.66 9.21 -9.28
N HIS A 40 4.00 9.20 -9.29
CA HIS A 40 4.80 8.45 -10.26
C HIS A 40 4.86 6.95 -9.94
N VAL A 41 4.64 6.56 -8.68
CA VAL A 41 4.73 5.17 -8.21
C VAL A 41 3.36 4.51 -8.14
N LEU A 42 2.29 5.24 -7.83
CA LEU A 42 0.94 4.66 -7.69
C LEU A 42 0.49 3.81 -8.91
N PRO A 43 0.64 4.26 -10.18
CA PRO A 43 0.15 3.52 -11.34
C PRO A 43 0.87 2.20 -11.62
N LYS A 44 1.99 1.95 -10.93
CA LYS A 44 2.79 0.71 -11.04
C LYS A 44 2.86 -0.05 -9.72
N LEU A 45 2.03 0.32 -8.75
CA LEU A 45 2.02 -0.30 -7.43
C LEU A 45 1.04 -1.46 -7.41
N LEU A 46 1.54 -2.65 -7.06
CA LEU A 46 0.73 -3.78 -6.65
C LEU A 46 0.72 -3.84 -5.13
N TRP A 47 -0.45 -3.62 -4.53
CA TRP A 47 -0.60 -3.72 -3.09
C TRP A 47 -0.96 -5.13 -2.70
N TRP A 48 0.02 -5.89 -2.22
CA TRP A 48 -0.21 -7.21 -1.66
C TRP A 48 -0.51 -7.09 -0.16
N ILE A 49 -1.78 -7.21 0.19
CA ILE A 49 -2.25 -7.08 1.56
C ILE A 49 -2.28 -8.47 2.19
N HIS A 50 -1.23 -8.81 2.94
CA HIS A 50 -1.18 -9.99 3.81
C HIS A 50 -1.78 -9.67 5.18
N GLU A 51 -2.74 -10.49 5.63
CA GLU A 51 -3.41 -10.44 6.95
C GLU A 51 -3.52 -9.05 7.60
N MET A 52 -4.47 -8.23 7.15
CA MET A 52 -4.83 -6.99 7.83
C MET A 52 -5.74 -7.27 9.03
N ARG A 53 -5.18 -7.29 10.25
CA ARG A 53 -6.00 -7.26 11.47
C ARG A 53 -6.72 -5.91 11.58
N GLY A 54 -7.97 -5.93 12.03
CA GLY A 54 -8.83 -4.74 12.12
C GLY A 54 -8.30 -3.51 12.84
N HIS A 55 -7.42 -3.68 13.81
CA HIS A 55 -6.81 -2.56 14.53
C HIS A 55 -5.69 -1.86 13.74
N TYR A 56 -5.14 -2.50 12.70
CA TYR A 56 -4.24 -1.86 11.74
C TYR A 56 -4.98 -1.13 10.63
N PHE A 57 -6.31 -1.28 10.54
CA PHE A 57 -7.12 -0.62 9.53
C PHE A 57 -7.32 0.86 9.88
N LYS A 58 -6.35 1.69 9.49
CA LYS A 58 -6.40 3.14 9.55
C LYS A 58 -6.44 3.72 8.15
N LEU A 59 -7.28 4.73 7.93
CA LEU A 59 -7.41 5.41 6.63
C LEU A 59 -6.05 5.89 6.11
N GLU A 60 -5.19 6.39 6.99
CA GLU A 60 -3.83 6.85 6.65
C GLU A 60 -2.97 5.77 5.99
N TYR A 61 -3.21 4.48 6.25
CA TYR A 61 -2.45 3.37 5.66
C TYR A 61 -2.98 2.93 4.31
N VAL A 62 -4.22 3.28 3.97
CA VAL A 62 -4.92 2.76 2.79
C VAL A 62 -5.45 3.86 1.87
N LYS A 63 -5.20 5.14 2.18
CA LYS A 63 -5.72 6.30 1.44
C LYS A 63 -5.36 6.29 -0.05
N HIS A 64 -4.22 5.67 -0.40
CA HIS A 64 -3.73 5.56 -1.77
C HIS A 64 -4.27 4.35 -2.52
N LEU A 65 -4.92 3.41 -1.83
CA LEU A 65 -5.42 2.15 -2.41
C LEU A 65 -6.33 2.35 -3.64
N PRO A 66 -7.19 3.38 -3.72
CA PRO A 66 -8.00 3.61 -4.92
C PRO A 66 -7.19 4.01 -6.18
N LEU A 67 -5.91 4.38 -6.02
CA LEU A 67 -5.06 4.92 -7.07
C LEU A 67 -3.98 3.95 -7.54
N VAL A 68 -3.87 2.77 -6.92
CA VAL A 68 -2.83 1.79 -7.27
C VAL A 68 -3.21 0.97 -8.49
N ALA A 69 -2.21 0.40 -9.18
CA ALA A 69 -2.42 -0.45 -10.35
C ALA A 69 -3.27 -1.69 -10.06
N GLY A 70 -3.12 -2.25 -8.86
CA GLY A 70 -3.90 -3.37 -8.39
C GLY A 70 -3.70 -3.64 -6.91
N ALA A 71 -4.68 -4.31 -6.31
CA ALA A 71 -4.60 -4.82 -4.95
C ALA A 71 -4.81 -6.34 -4.98
N MET A 72 -3.96 -7.05 -4.27
CA MET A 72 -4.08 -8.49 -4.06
C MET A 72 -4.36 -8.74 -2.59
N ILE A 73 -5.52 -9.34 -2.31
CA ILE A 73 -5.88 -9.83 -0.99
C ILE A 73 -5.57 -11.32 -0.98
N ASP A 74 -4.74 -11.73 -0.04
CA ASP A 74 -4.11 -13.04 0.01
C ASP A 74 -5.01 -14.14 0.60
N SER A 75 -6.15 -13.80 1.19
CA SER A 75 -7.10 -14.77 1.72
C SER A 75 -8.57 -14.32 1.60
N TYR A 76 -9.45 -15.30 1.44
CA TYR A 76 -10.91 -15.08 1.45
C TYR A 76 -11.38 -14.42 2.75
N THR A 77 -10.86 -14.88 3.90
CA THR A 77 -11.18 -14.31 5.20
C THR A 77 -10.79 -12.84 5.31
N THR A 78 -9.61 -12.45 4.80
CA THR A 78 -9.20 -11.04 4.75
C THR A 78 -10.08 -10.25 3.79
N ALA A 79 -10.47 -10.80 2.64
CA ALA A 79 -11.35 -10.13 1.70
C ALA A 79 -12.74 -9.84 2.31
N GLU A 80 -13.33 -10.82 2.99
CA GLU A 80 -14.59 -10.65 3.72
C GLU A 80 -14.47 -9.66 4.88
N TYR A 81 -13.33 -9.66 5.58
CA TYR A 81 -13.05 -8.68 6.61
C TYR A 81 -13.05 -7.25 6.04
N TRP A 82 -12.36 -7.04 4.92
CA TRP A 82 -12.32 -5.75 4.21
C TRP A 82 -13.71 -5.32 3.74
N LYS A 83 -14.46 -6.21 3.07
CA LYS A 83 -15.79 -5.88 2.53
C LYS A 83 -16.74 -5.34 3.60
N ASN A 84 -16.77 -5.96 4.77
CA ASN A 84 -17.71 -5.60 5.84
C ASN A 84 -17.21 -4.41 6.67
N ARG A 85 -15.94 -4.40 7.10
CA ARG A 85 -15.42 -3.40 8.05
C ARG A 85 -14.87 -2.14 7.39
N THR A 86 -14.41 -2.21 6.14
CA THR A 86 -13.93 -1.02 5.41
C THR A 86 -15.10 -0.11 5.08
N HIS A 87 -16.22 -0.66 4.59
CA HIS A 87 -17.47 0.07 4.38
C HIS A 87 -17.92 0.76 5.68
N ASP A 88 -18.03 0.02 6.79
CA ASP A 88 -18.47 0.57 8.08
C ASP A 88 -17.55 1.66 8.65
N ARG A 89 -16.26 1.70 8.27
CA ARG A 89 -15.28 2.66 8.80
C ARG A 89 -14.97 3.82 7.86
N LEU A 90 -15.10 3.63 6.56
CA LEU A 90 -14.72 4.63 5.56
C LEU A 90 -15.93 5.28 4.87
N GLY A 91 -17.14 4.70 4.98
CA GLY A 91 -18.34 5.17 4.29
C GLY A 91 -18.44 4.58 2.90
#